data_AF-A0A2P2SY10-F1
#
_entry.id   AF-A0A2P2SY10-F1
#
_cell.length_a   1.000
_cell.length_b   1.000
_cell.length_c   1.000
_cell.angle_alpha   90.00
_cell.angle_beta   90.00
_cell.angle_gamma   90.00
#
_symmetry.space_group_name_H-M   'P 1'
#
loop_
_entity.id
_entity.type
_entity.pdbx_description
1 polymer ?
#
loop_
_entity_poly.entity_id
_entity_poly.type
_entity_poly.pdbx_seq_one_letter_code
_entity_poly.pdbx_strand_id
1 'polypeptide(L)'
;MQVSLYSITVGLCLFHTVLGGSVTLVGPGGTAGDVMTCVNDNYDDKQLPDILQYGGGLQYARIGNNFVSADFQFSCGNEKFDDFQIQCRAFGGAGTCKPALS
;
A
#
# COMPACT_ATOMS: atom_id res chain seq x y z
N MET A 1 33.38 7.05 36.74
CA MET A 1 32.70 7.36 35.47
C MET A 1 31.25 6.93 35.58
N GLN A 2 30.34 7.88 35.86
CA GLN A 2 28.90 7.63 35.84
C GLN A 2 28.46 7.61 34.37
N VAL A 3 28.13 6.42 33.88
CA VAL A 3 27.51 6.27 32.55
C VAL A 3 26.06 6.68 32.70
N SER A 4 25.74 7.86 32.17
CA SER A 4 24.40 8.44 32.19
C SER A 4 23.41 7.56 31.42
N LEU A 5 22.37 7.07 32.11
CA LEU A 5 21.26 6.25 31.57
C LEU A 5 20.33 7.02 30.61
N TYR A 6 20.61 8.28 30.31
CA TYR A 6 19.73 9.15 29.52
C TYR A 6 19.85 9.00 28.00
N SER A 7 20.69 8.09 27.49
CA SER A 7 20.94 7.94 26.05
C SER A 7 20.24 6.72 25.40
N ILE A 8 19.45 5.95 26.16
CA ILE A 8 18.73 4.77 25.63
C ILE A 8 17.26 5.09 25.29
N THR A 9 16.72 6.22 25.74
CA THR A 9 15.32 6.58 25.47
C THR A 9 15.09 7.21 24.10
N VAL A 10 16.14 7.75 23.46
CA VAL A 10 15.98 8.40 22.13
C VAL A 10 16.10 7.39 20.97
N GLY A 11 16.74 6.24 21.20
CA GLY A 11 16.86 5.17 20.19
C GLY A 11 15.60 4.30 20.05
N LEU A 12 14.68 4.34 21.01
CA LEU A 12 13.49 3.48 21.05
C LEU A 12 12.21 4.14 20.52
N CYS A 13 12.27 5.42 20.11
CA CYS A 13 11.14 6.09 19.45
C CYS A 13 11.12 5.87 17.92
N LEU A 14 12.19 5.31 17.32
CA LEU A 14 12.25 5.05 15.87
C LEU A 14 11.65 3.70 15.44
N PHE A 15 11.27 2.83 16.36
CA PHE A 15 10.75 1.48 16.05
C PHE A 15 9.30 1.25 16.50
N HIS A 16 8.54 2.32 16.76
CA HIS A 16 7.09 2.26 17.00
C HIS A 16 6.31 3.29 16.18
N THR A 17 6.92 3.90 15.15
CA THR A 17 6.10 4.27 13.99
C THR A 17 5.58 2.96 13.46
N VAL A 18 4.35 2.62 13.85
CA VAL A 18 3.49 1.67 13.14
C VAL A 18 3.45 2.22 11.72
N LEU A 19 4.43 1.82 10.91
CA LEU A 19 4.47 2.13 9.50
C LEU A 19 3.21 1.44 8.98
N GLY A 20 2.20 2.26 8.71
CA GLY A 20 0.97 1.80 8.12
C GLY A 20 1.23 0.84 6.99
N GLY A 21 0.32 -0.11 6.82
CA GLY A 21 0.38 -1.08 5.76
C GLY A 21 0.36 -0.40 4.40
N SER A 22 1.04 -1.02 3.47
CA SER A 22 1.05 -0.62 2.07
C SER A 22 0.72 -1.80 1.17
N VAL A 23 -0.06 -1.53 0.13
CA VAL A 23 -0.31 -2.48 -0.93
C VAL A 23 -0.12 -1.81 -2.27
N THR A 24 0.50 -2.54 -3.20
CA THR A 24 0.60 -2.11 -4.59
C THR A 24 -0.31 -2.95 -5.48
N LEU A 25 -0.87 -2.30 -6.49
CA LEU A 25 -1.59 -2.92 -7.59
C LEU A 25 -0.78 -2.68 -8.87
N VAL A 26 -0.35 -3.77 -9.49
CA VAL A 26 0.50 -3.76 -10.69
C VAL A 26 -0.20 -4.45 -11.87
N GLY A 27 0.16 -4.01 -13.08
CA GLY A 27 -0.40 -4.52 -14.34
C GLY A 27 0.03 -5.94 -14.70
N PRO A 28 -0.45 -6.44 -15.87
CA PRO A 28 -0.18 -7.77 -16.37
C PRO A 28 1.29 -8.10 -16.34
N GLY A 29 1.62 -9.26 -15.75
CA GLY A 29 2.97 -9.80 -15.66
C GLY A 29 3.94 -9.07 -14.73
N GLY A 30 3.48 -8.10 -13.93
CA GLY A 30 4.40 -7.21 -13.20
C GLY A 30 5.27 -6.36 -14.15
N THR A 31 4.86 -6.27 -15.42
CA THR A 31 5.60 -5.58 -16.47
C THR A 31 5.42 -4.07 -16.34
N ALA A 32 6.40 -3.31 -16.82
CA ALA A 32 6.48 -1.84 -16.74
C ALA A 32 5.17 -1.17 -17.16
N GLY A 33 4.42 -0.70 -16.15
CA GLY A 33 3.17 0.01 -16.26
C GLY A 33 2.95 0.81 -14.99
N ASP A 34 1.89 1.60 -14.94
CA ASP A 34 1.66 2.48 -13.79
C ASP A 34 1.40 1.64 -12.54
N VAL A 35 2.02 2.06 -11.43
CA VAL A 35 1.90 1.38 -10.13
C VAL A 35 0.95 2.17 -9.26
N MET A 36 -0.13 1.53 -8.84
CA MET A 36 -1.05 2.12 -7.87
C MET A 36 -0.68 1.63 -6.48
N THR A 37 -0.67 2.52 -5.50
CA THR A 37 -0.30 2.19 -4.13
C THR A 37 -1.36 2.70 -3.19
N CYS A 38 -1.87 1.85 -2.30
CA CYS A 38 -2.68 2.26 -1.17
C CYS A 38 -1.84 2.16 0.09
N VAL A 39 -1.78 3.23 0.87
CA VAL A 39 -1.14 3.27 2.19
C VAL A 39 -2.19 3.56 3.26
N ASN A 40 -2.06 2.94 4.43
CA ASN A 40 -3.00 3.15 5.52
C ASN A 40 -2.31 3.02 6.88
N ASP A 41 -2.36 4.09 7.68
CA ASP A 41 -1.71 4.15 8.99
C ASP A 41 -2.41 3.30 10.08
N ASN A 42 -3.63 2.84 9.83
CA ASN A 42 -4.44 2.10 10.80
C ASN A 42 -4.38 0.58 10.62
N TYR A 43 -3.89 0.08 9.49
CA TYR A 43 -3.86 -1.35 9.16
C TYR A 43 -2.48 -1.77 8.72
N ASP A 44 -1.93 -2.85 9.27
CA ASP A 44 -0.61 -3.35 8.87
C ASP A 44 -0.62 -3.95 7.44
N ASP A 45 0.56 -4.23 6.88
CA ASP A 45 0.74 -4.77 5.52
C ASP A 45 0.02 -6.11 5.27
N LYS A 46 -0.42 -6.82 6.32
CA LYS A 46 -1.23 -8.04 6.21
C LYS A 46 -2.72 -7.73 6.17
N GLN A 47 -3.17 -6.81 7.02
CA GLN A 47 -4.59 -6.50 7.19
C GLN A 47 -5.11 -5.66 6.03
N LEU A 48 -4.32 -4.69 5.56
CA LEU A 48 -4.74 -3.80 4.47
C LEU A 48 -5.13 -4.56 3.19
N PRO A 49 -4.33 -5.51 2.66
CA PRO A 49 -4.74 -6.30 1.50
C PRO A 49 -5.92 -7.23 1.77
N ASP A 50 -6.09 -7.78 2.99
CA ASP A 50 -7.27 -8.57 3.34
C ASP A 50 -8.55 -7.71 3.29
N ILE A 51 -8.51 -6.52 3.87
CA ILE A 51 -9.62 -5.56 3.87
C ILE A 51 -9.95 -5.14 2.44
N LEU A 52 -8.95 -4.86 1.62
CA LEU A 52 -9.16 -4.47 0.23
C LEU A 52 -9.71 -5.60 -0.63
N GLN A 53 -9.27 -6.84 -0.39
CA GLN A 53 -9.75 -8.01 -1.12
C GLN A 53 -11.18 -8.41 -0.73
N TYR A 54 -11.46 -8.51 0.58
CA TYR A 54 -12.74 -9.01 1.08
C TYR A 54 -13.75 -7.92 1.43
N GLY A 55 -13.28 -6.80 1.98
CA GLY A 55 -14.11 -5.65 2.34
C GLY A 55 -14.31 -4.67 1.17
N GLY A 56 -13.28 -4.45 0.36
CA GLY A 56 -13.33 -3.58 -0.82
C GLY A 56 -13.74 -4.29 -2.12
N GLY A 57 -13.84 -5.62 -2.10
CA GLY A 57 -14.25 -6.42 -3.25
C GLY A 57 -13.27 -6.39 -4.43
N LEU A 58 -11.99 -6.11 -4.19
CA LEU A 58 -10.97 -6.10 -5.25
C LEU A 58 -10.76 -7.50 -5.83
N GLN A 59 -11.19 -7.69 -7.08
CA GLN A 59 -11.13 -8.96 -7.80
C GLN A 59 -9.80 -9.18 -8.56
N TYR A 60 -8.69 -8.74 -7.99
CA TYR A 60 -7.37 -8.92 -8.57
C TYR A 60 -6.65 -10.12 -7.96
N ALA A 61 -5.74 -10.72 -8.73
CA ALA A 61 -4.92 -11.80 -8.23
C ALA A 61 -3.99 -11.25 -7.13
N ARG A 62 -4.02 -11.84 -5.94
CA ARG A 62 -3.15 -11.42 -4.84
C ARG A 62 -1.86 -12.22 -4.84
N ILE A 63 -0.73 -11.54 -4.83
CA ILE A 63 0.61 -12.12 -4.69
C ILE A 63 1.28 -11.48 -3.48
N GLY A 64 1.33 -12.21 -2.37
CA GLY A 64 1.78 -11.68 -1.08
C GLY A 64 0.87 -10.55 -0.59
N ASN A 65 1.44 -9.38 -0.36
CA ASN A 65 0.70 -8.19 0.06
C ASN A 65 0.24 -7.33 -1.11
N ASN A 66 0.55 -7.72 -2.35
CA ASN A 66 0.27 -6.95 -3.57
C ASN A 66 -0.83 -7.59 -4.40
N PHE A 67 -1.45 -6.78 -5.25
CA PHE A 67 -2.42 -7.20 -6.24
C PHE A 67 -1.83 -7.10 -7.65
N VAL A 68 -2.21 -8.03 -8.50
CA VAL A 68 -1.79 -8.12 -9.89
C VAL A 68 -3.03 -8.32 -10.74
N SER A 69 -3.16 -7.54 -11.80
CA SER A 69 -4.15 -7.79 -12.84
C SER A 69 -3.49 -8.54 -14.00
N ALA A 70 -4.17 -9.53 -14.59
CA ALA A 70 -3.69 -10.24 -15.78
C ALA A 70 -4.21 -9.64 -17.10
N ASP A 71 -5.24 -8.79 -17.04
CA ASP A 71 -6.10 -8.54 -18.21
C ASP A 71 -6.04 -7.10 -18.74
N PHE A 72 -5.37 -6.16 -18.05
CA PHE A 72 -5.37 -4.75 -18.49
C PHE A 72 -4.17 -3.93 -18.01
N GLN A 73 -3.68 -3.03 -18.87
CA GLN A 73 -2.68 -2.03 -18.49
C GLN A 73 -3.32 -0.97 -17.59
N PHE A 74 -2.70 -0.73 -16.43
CA PHE A 74 -3.06 0.36 -15.55
C PHE A 74 -2.46 1.67 -16.06
N SER A 75 -3.26 2.73 -15.99
CA SER A 75 -2.80 4.11 -16.21
C SER A 75 -3.32 5.01 -15.10
N CYS A 76 -2.48 5.92 -14.61
CA CYS A 76 -2.87 6.94 -13.65
C CYS A 76 -3.95 7.82 -14.26
N GLY A 77 -5.06 8.01 -13.53
CA GLY A 77 -6.21 8.79 -14.01
C GLY A 77 -7.21 8.01 -14.87
N ASN A 78 -7.06 6.69 -15.00
CA ASN A 78 -8.12 5.84 -15.54
C ASN A 78 -9.19 5.55 -14.47
N GLU A 79 -10.41 5.20 -14.88
CA GLU A 79 -11.53 4.85 -13.98
C GLU A 79 -11.15 3.76 -12.96
N LYS A 80 -10.23 2.86 -13.32
CA LYS A 80 -9.72 1.80 -12.42
C LYS A 80 -8.83 2.34 -11.30
N PHE A 81 -8.09 3.42 -11.57
CA PHE A 81 -7.37 4.13 -10.53
C PHE A 81 -8.35 4.76 -9.55
N ASP A 82 -9.39 5.42 -10.07
CA ASP A 82 -10.39 6.09 -9.24
C ASP A 82 -11.12 5.07 -8.35
N ASP A 83 -11.50 3.92 -8.90
CA ASP A 83 -12.11 2.83 -8.14
C ASP A 83 -11.18 2.32 -7.02
N PHE A 84 -9.92 2.02 -7.34
CA PHE A 84 -8.94 1.58 -6.33
C PHE A 84 -8.70 2.65 -5.27
N GLN A 85 -8.65 3.92 -5.66
CA GLN A 85 -8.45 5.04 -4.76
C GLN A 85 -9.67 5.28 -3.86
N ILE A 86 -10.89 5.10 -4.37
CA ILE A 86 -12.14 5.14 -3.60
C ILE A 86 -12.15 4.03 -2.56
N GLN A 87 -11.83 2.80 -2.95
CA GLN A 87 -11.76 1.66 -2.02
C GLN A 87 -10.71 1.91 -0.93
N CYS A 88 -9.51 2.35 -1.30
CA CYS A 88 -8.47 2.70 -0.34
C CYS A 88 -8.94 3.78 0.65
N ARG A 89 -9.60 4.84 0.16
CA ARG A 89 -10.14 5.93 0.99
C ARG A 89 -11.31 5.52 1.86
N ALA A 90 -12.15 4.59 1.40
CA ALA A 90 -13.27 4.07 2.18
C ALA A 90 -12.82 3.43 3.51
N PHE A 91 -11.60 2.88 3.52
CA PHE A 91 -10.97 2.31 4.72
C PHE A 91 -9.99 3.29 5.40
N GLY A 92 -10.03 4.58 5.08
CA GLY A 92 -9.19 5.60 5.70
C GLY A 92 -7.75 5.62 5.20
N GLY A 93 -7.45 4.97 4.08
CA GLY A 93 -6.14 4.98 3.43
C GLY A 93 -6.02 6.08 2.39
N ALA A 94 -4.81 6.25 1.86
CA ALA A 94 -4.51 7.15 0.75
C ALA A 94 -4.01 6.35 -0.45
N GLY A 95 -4.74 6.45 -1.57
CA GLY A 95 -4.32 5.86 -2.84
C GLY A 95 -3.49 6.85 -3.66
N THR A 96 -2.34 6.42 -4.15
CA THR A 96 -1.44 7.15 -5.04
C THR A 96 -1.22 6.35 -6.33
N CYS A 97 -0.88 7.03 -7.41
CA CYS A 97 -0.48 6.38 -8.65
C CYS A 97 0.84 6.96 -9.12
N LYS A 98 1.78 6.08 -9.45
CA LYS A 98 3.06 6.44 -10.03
C LYS A 98 3.09 5.96 -11.47
N PRO A 99 3.17 6.87 -12.46
CA PRO A 99 3.30 6.45 -13.84
C PRO A 99 4.62 5.71 -14.07
N ALA A 100 4.61 4.73 -14.96
CA ALA A 100 5.85 4.10 -15.42
C ALA A 100 6.72 5.18 -16.07
N LEU A 101 7.98 5.28 -15.65
CA LEU A 101 8.94 6.17 -16.32
C LEU A 101 9.14 5.63 -17.74
N SER A 102 8.71 6.41 -18.74
CA SER A 102 8.92 6.13 -20.18
C SER A 102 10.38 6.19 -20.57
#